data_AF-A0A9X3G7C4-F1
#
_entry.id   AF-A0A9X3G7C4-F1
#
_cell.length_a   1.000
_cell.length_b   1.000
_cell.length_c   1.000
_cell.angle_alpha   90.00
_cell.angle_beta   90.00
_cell.angle_gamma   90.00
#
_symmetry.space_group_name_H-M   'P 1'
#
loop_
_entity.id
_entity.type
_entity.pdbx_description
1 polymer ?
#
loop_
_entity_poly.entity_id
_entity_poly.type
_entity_poly.pdbx_seq_one_letter_code
_entity_poly.pdbx_strand_id
1 'polypeptide(L)'
;MRKRSARQAAAAFWARVGELGAVPEPGSAYINTKTPVPLTCRNGHNCAPLPEGVLRGGGVCPRWACARPAQAEKVEAAFLALVDRWGAELAPGARFINVDTPVKLICQLGHPCAPRPASLKRQGPCVVCGGKDPKTAEGRFLARVHELGAKLAPGARYVNSRTPVQLICRRGHRCAPLPPSLKRQGPCPVCADRDRKTAEGRFLARVYEVKATLAPGAKYVNNRTPVQLICRRGHRCAPRPASLKRQGPCPTCVQRDSQVAKADFLKRVKRFGARLAPGACYVNNRTPVRLICAEGHDCAPRPAHLQQGQGPCQKCARNDPSAAKTEFLERVTAFGARLAPGASYVGTLTPVRLICAKGHDCAPRPAHLQQGQGPCQKCARNDPAAAETEFLARVAALGAQLAPGATYINRHTPVPLICKNEHRCAPSPGSLQQGQGPCGECVVAFDRLYLVVHSRAGAVKVGIASQPARIDNLCRRGYQLVAVWTGLTHTDAVATEKAVLALWRGLGAEPVAEAPRDGRTETAPQQYRTVARDMLITRLGAPDYDSEDGTERNLPTHELWSA
;
A
#
# COMPACT_ATOMS: atom_id res chain seq x y z
N MET A 1 -56.38 34.38 -16.96
CA MET A 1 -56.77 34.98 -15.66
C MET A 1 -57.05 36.46 -15.84
N ARG A 2 -58.30 36.91 -15.63
CA ARG A 2 -58.70 38.32 -15.79
C ARG A 2 -57.86 39.21 -14.86
N LYS A 3 -57.29 40.31 -15.38
CA LYS A 3 -56.52 41.29 -14.58
C LYS A 3 -57.44 41.81 -13.47
N ARG A 4 -57.14 41.50 -12.20
CA ARG A 4 -57.81 42.09 -11.04
C ARG A 4 -57.69 43.61 -11.14
N SER A 5 -58.76 44.35 -10.83
CA SER A 5 -58.64 45.81 -10.74
C SER A 5 -57.64 46.18 -9.63
N ALA A 6 -56.98 47.33 -9.74
CA ALA A 6 -55.97 47.76 -8.76
C ALA A 6 -56.50 47.73 -7.30
N ARG A 7 -57.80 48.01 -7.13
CA ARG A 7 -58.51 47.95 -5.84
C ARG A 7 -58.68 46.52 -5.31
N GLN A 8 -58.98 45.56 -6.19
CA GLN A 8 -59.06 44.14 -5.83
C GLN A 8 -57.69 43.54 -5.48
N ALA A 9 -56.61 44.01 -6.14
CA ALA A 9 -55.25 43.58 -5.82
C ALA A 9 -54.76 44.11 -4.47
N ALA A 10 -55.07 45.38 -4.15
CA ALA A 10 -54.76 45.98 -2.85
C ALA A 10 -55.49 45.27 -1.70
N ALA A 11 -56.79 44.98 -1.85
CA ALA A 11 -57.58 44.26 -0.83
C ALA A 11 -57.03 42.84 -0.58
N ALA A 12 -56.70 42.11 -1.66
CA ALA A 12 -56.11 40.77 -1.54
C ALA A 12 -54.73 40.78 -0.87
N PHE A 13 -53.93 41.83 -1.09
CA PHE A 13 -52.62 41.97 -0.46
C PHE A 13 -52.75 42.18 1.04
N TRP A 14 -53.59 43.12 1.48
CA TRP A 14 -53.79 43.40 2.91
C TRP A 14 -54.44 42.23 3.66
N ALA A 15 -55.37 41.51 3.03
CA ALA A 15 -55.93 40.27 3.60
C ALA A 15 -54.83 39.23 3.86
N ARG A 16 -53.92 39.03 2.89
CA ARG A 16 -52.80 38.09 3.03
C ARG A 16 -51.76 38.53 4.07
N VAL A 17 -51.50 39.83 4.19
CA VAL A 17 -50.65 40.41 5.24
C VAL A 17 -51.23 40.10 6.63
N GLY A 18 -52.55 40.22 6.79
CA GLY A 18 -53.27 39.85 8.01
C GLY A 18 -53.18 38.36 8.34
N GLU A 19 -53.40 37.48 7.35
CA GLU A 19 -53.24 36.02 7.51
C GLU A 19 -51.83 35.62 7.98
N LEU A 20 -50.81 36.33 7.51
CA LEU A 20 -49.40 36.10 7.86
C LEU A 20 -48.98 36.78 9.18
N GLY A 21 -49.92 37.45 9.87
CA GLY A 21 -49.69 38.09 11.17
C GLY A 21 -48.68 39.24 11.13
N ALA A 22 -48.60 39.95 9.99
CA ALA A 22 -47.74 41.11 9.83
C ALA A 22 -48.52 42.42 9.97
N VAL A 23 -47.88 43.46 10.49
CA VAL A 23 -48.47 44.76 10.77
C VAL A 23 -47.82 45.82 9.86
N PRO A 24 -48.59 46.70 9.21
CA PRO A 24 -47.99 47.80 8.44
C PRO A 24 -47.27 48.80 9.33
N GLU A 25 -46.10 49.27 8.88
CA GLU A 25 -45.43 50.40 9.52
C GLU A 25 -46.23 51.69 9.28
N PRO A 26 -46.16 52.69 10.19
CA PRO A 26 -46.83 53.98 10.01
C PRO A 26 -46.49 54.62 8.65
N GLY A 27 -47.51 54.97 7.87
CA GLY A 27 -47.35 55.56 6.53
C GLY A 27 -47.20 54.55 5.38
N SER A 28 -47.29 53.24 5.66
CA SER A 28 -47.20 52.21 4.61
C SER A 28 -48.49 52.14 3.79
N ALA A 29 -48.38 52.38 2.48
CA ALA A 29 -49.49 52.31 1.55
C ALA A 29 -49.21 51.30 0.42
N TYR A 30 -50.24 50.60 -0.01
CA TYR A 30 -50.17 49.80 -1.23
C TYR A 30 -50.25 50.73 -2.44
N ILE A 31 -49.20 50.73 -3.27
CA ILE A 31 -49.14 51.56 -4.48
C ILE A 31 -49.40 50.70 -5.73
N ASN A 32 -48.61 49.64 -5.91
CA ASN A 32 -48.78 48.67 -6.99
C ASN A 32 -48.07 47.34 -6.61
N THR A 33 -48.13 46.32 -7.47
CA THR A 33 -47.56 45.00 -7.16
C THR A 33 -46.02 44.96 -7.08
N LYS A 34 -45.35 45.97 -7.63
CA LYS A 34 -43.89 46.06 -7.77
C LYS A 34 -43.23 47.06 -6.82
N THR A 35 -44.00 47.82 -6.04
CA THR A 35 -43.47 48.74 -5.04
C THR A 35 -43.39 48.03 -3.68
N PRO A 36 -42.22 47.95 -3.02
CA PRO A 36 -42.09 47.37 -1.70
C PRO A 36 -42.97 48.10 -0.67
N VAL A 37 -43.67 47.35 0.17
CA VAL A 37 -44.50 47.90 1.25
C VAL A 37 -43.83 47.59 2.58
N PRO A 38 -43.44 48.60 3.39
CA PRO A 38 -42.87 48.37 4.71
C PRO A 38 -43.88 47.70 5.66
N LEU A 39 -43.50 46.58 6.25
CA LEU A 39 -44.32 45.77 7.16
C LEU A 39 -43.44 45.21 8.26
N THR A 40 -43.93 45.16 9.48
CA THR A 40 -43.32 44.38 10.57
C THR A 40 -43.94 42.99 10.61
N CYS A 41 -43.10 41.96 10.43
CA CYS A 41 -43.56 40.56 10.46
C CYS A 41 -43.91 40.12 11.89
N ARG A 42 -44.60 38.97 12.03
CA ARG A 42 -44.98 38.37 13.33
C ARG A 42 -43.84 38.23 14.36
N ASN A 43 -42.59 38.12 13.91
CA ASN A 43 -41.41 38.03 14.78
C ASN A 43 -40.72 39.41 15.05
N GLY A 44 -41.39 40.53 14.77
CA GLY A 44 -40.88 41.88 15.06
C GLY A 44 -39.79 42.38 14.10
N HIS A 45 -39.66 41.79 12.91
CA HIS A 45 -38.72 42.26 11.89
C HIS A 45 -39.35 43.24 10.91
N ASN A 46 -38.72 44.40 10.76
CA ASN A 46 -39.05 45.39 9.73
C ASN A 46 -38.63 44.83 8.37
N CYS A 47 -39.61 44.58 7.51
CA CYS A 47 -39.48 43.98 6.18
C CYS A 47 -40.09 44.93 5.15
N ALA A 48 -39.65 44.84 3.90
CA ALA A 48 -40.27 45.58 2.79
C ALA A 48 -40.54 44.60 1.63
N PRO A 49 -41.50 43.68 1.76
CA PRO A 49 -41.80 42.73 0.69
C PRO A 49 -42.48 43.39 -0.50
N LEU A 50 -42.30 42.78 -1.67
CA LEU A 50 -43.05 43.12 -2.89
C LEU A 50 -44.45 42.49 -2.83
N PRO A 51 -45.54 43.25 -3.06
CA PRO A 51 -46.89 42.72 -3.01
C PRO A 51 -47.15 41.58 -3.99
N GLU A 52 -46.52 41.57 -5.17
CA GLU A 52 -46.62 40.47 -6.13
C GLU A 52 -46.08 39.13 -5.59
N GLY A 53 -45.05 39.19 -4.74
CA GLY A 53 -44.46 38.00 -4.11
C GLY A 53 -45.37 37.44 -3.02
N VAL A 54 -45.95 38.32 -2.20
CA VAL A 54 -46.89 37.95 -1.13
C VAL A 54 -48.19 37.37 -1.72
N LEU A 55 -48.72 37.98 -2.78
CA LEU A 55 -49.94 37.52 -3.47
C LEU A 55 -49.76 36.17 -4.19
N ARG A 56 -48.53 35.80 -4.58
CA ARG A 56 -48.19 34.48 -5.16
C ARG A 56 -47.86 33.42 -4.12
N GLY A 57 -48.11 33.69 -2.83
CA GLY A 57 -47.91 32.74 -1.74
C GLY A 57 -46.55 32.85 -1.04
N GLY A 58 -45.73 33.87 -1.35
CA GLY A 58 -44.51 34.18 -0.62
C GLY A 58 -44.79 34.77 0.78
N GLY A 59 -43.85 34.58 1.71
CA GLY A 59 -43.93 35.16 3.05
C GLY A 59 -43.62 36.66 3.08
N VAL A 60 -44.03 37.34 4.16
CA VAL A 60 -43.74 38.77 4.39
C VAL A 60 -42.26 39.01 4.72
N CYS A 61 -41.61 38.06 5.39
CA CYS A 61 -40.21 38.18 5.78
C CYS A 61 -39.31 37.34 4.85
N PRO A 62 -38.30 37.93 4.18
CA PRO A 62 -37.34 37.18 3.37
C PRO A 62 -36.32 36.40 4.22
N ARG A 63 -36.35 36.55 5.56
CA ARG A 63 -35.45 35.81 6.45
C ARG A 63 -35.92 34.36 6.58
N TRP A 64 -35.04 33.43 6.20
CA TRP A 64 -35.25 31.99 6.35
C TRP A 64 -35.64 31.59 7.78
N ALA A 65 -35.16 32.30 8.79
CA ALA A 65 -35.52 32.11 10.20
C ALA A 65 -37.00 32.33 10.51
N CYS A 66 -37.70 33.21 9.79
CA CYS A 66 -39.15 33.41 9.95
C CYS A 66 -39.97 32.32 9.25
N ALA A 67 -39.41 31.64 8.25
CA ALA A 67 -40.06 30.52 7.58
C ALA A 67 -39.87 29.19 8.33
N ARG A 68 -38.85 29.07 9.19
CA ARG A 68 -38.51 27.85 9.96
C ARG A 68 -37.98 28.19 11.37
N PRO A 69 -38.86 28.58 12.31
CA PRO A 69 -38.44 29.08 13.63
C PRO A 69 -37.66 28.05 14.46
N ALA A 70 -38.10 26.78 14.48
CA ALA A 70 -37.43 25.71 15.21
C ALA A 70 -36.01 25.40 14.69
N GLN A 71 -35.71 25.70 13.43
CA GLN A 71 -34.39 25.49 12.86
C GLN A 71 -33.48 26.71 13.09
N ALA A 72 -34.05 27.91 13.17
CA ALA A 72 -33.32 29.13 13.51
C ALA A 72 -32.80 29.10 14.95
N GLU A 73 -33.64 28.66 15.90
CA GLU A 73 -33.28 28.54 17.32
C GLU A 73 -32.11 27.57 17.53
N LYS A 74 -32.10 26.42 16.81
CA LYS A 74 -30.98 25.47 16.85
C LYS A 74 -29.67 26.07 16.32
N VAL A 75 -29.73 26.89 15.27
CA VAL A 75 -28.55 27.53 14.67
C VAL A 75 -28.00 28.62 15.59
N GLU A 76 -28.88 29.40 16.21
CA GLU A 76 -28.50 30.41 17.20
C GLU A 76 -27.88 29.78 18.45
N ALA A 77 -28.49 28.73 19.00
CA ALA A 77 -27.93 27.97 20.11
C ALA A 77 -26.54 27.40 19.78
N ALA A 78 -26.36 26.85 18.58
CA ALA A 78 -25.06 26.36 18.13
C ALA A 78 -24.01 27.47 17.98
N PHE A 79 -24.43 28.68 17.59
CA PHE A 79 -23.55 29.85 17.53
C PHE A 79 -23.15 30.32 18.93
N LEU A 80 -24.11 30.44 19.86
CA LEU A 80 -23.83 30.83 21.25
C LEU A 80 -22.91 29.84 21.96
N ALA A 81 -23.11 28.53 21.77
CA ALA A 81 -22.22 27.49 22.29
C ALA A 81 -20.79 27.60 21.70
N LEU A 82 -20.66 28.09 20.47
CA LEU A 82 -19.36 28.35 19.86
C LEU A 82 -18.70 29.61 20.45
N VAL A 83 -19.48 30.66 20.71
CA VAL A 83 -19.02 31.89 21.37
C VAL A 83 -18.49 31.58 22.78
N ASP A 84 -19.24 30.78 23.54
CA ASP A 84 -18.89 30.29 24.88
C ASP A 84 -17.61 29.43 24.87
N ARG A 85 -17.46 28.51 23.90
CA ARG A 85 -16.24 27.70 23.73
C ARG A 85 -14.96 28.55 23.59
N TRP A 86 -15.06 29.71 22.97
CA TRP A 86 -13.94 30.65 22.82
C TRP A 86 -13.85 31.66 23.98
N GLY A 87 -14.73 31.56 24.98
CA GLY A 87 -14.93 32.50 26.09
C GLY A 87 -15.13 33.94 25.63
N ALA A 88 -15.75 34.12 24.47
CA ALA A 88 -16.15 35.45 24.02
C ALA A 88 -17.56 35.75 24.52
N GLU A 89 -17.88 37.02 24.65
CA GLU A 89 -19.21 37.52 25.01
C GLU A 89 -19.77 38.36 23.87
N LEU A 90 -21.10 38.45 23.78
CA LEU A 90 -21.75 39.38 22.87
C LEU A 90 -21.51 40.82 23.35
N ALA A 91 -21.15 41.71 22.43
CA ALA A 91 -21.07 43.13 22.78
C ALA A 91 -22.45 43.66 23.17
N PRO A 92 -22.56 44.70 24.03
CA PRO A 92 -23.84 45.29 24.41
C PRO A 92 -24.70 45.64 23.18
N GLY A 93 -25.93 45.13 23.13
CA GLY A 93 -26.86 45.32 22.01
C GLY A 93 -26.57 44.51 20.74
N ALA A 94 -25.54 43.64 20.75
CA ALA A 94 -25.27 42.73 19.65
C ALA A 94 -26.20 41.50 19.73
N ARG A 95 -26.73 41.08 18.57
CA ARG A 95 -27.54 39.87 18.43
C ARG A 95 -27.10 39.05 17.23
N PHE A 96 -27.30 37.74 17.30
CA PHE A 96 -27.14 36.87 16.15
C PHE A 96 -28.29 37.12 15.16
N ILE A 97 -27.96 37.31 13.89
CA ILE A 97 -28.96 37.58 12.84
C ILE A 97 -29.01 36.41 11.84
N ASN A 98 -27.85 36.02 11.32
CA ASN A 98 -27.67 34.88 10.44
C ASN A 98 -26.17 34.52 10.37
N VAL A 99 -25.85 33.44 9.64
CA VAL A 99 -24.49 32.91 9.49
C VAL A 99 -23.53 33.79 8.67
N ASP A 100 -24.06 34.71 7.87
CA ASP A 100 -23.30 35.53 6.93
C ASP A 100 -22.99 36.93 7.47
N THR A 101 -23.78 37.40 8.44
CA THR A 101 -23.66 38.72 9.05
C THR A 101 -22.60 38.68 10.17
N PRO A 102 -21.59 39.57 10.15
CA PRO A 102 -20.66 39.70 11.26
C PRO A 102 -21.37 40.04 12.57
N VAL A 103 -21.04 39.34 13.65
CA VAL A 103 -21.61 39.59 14.99
C VAL A 103 -20.55 40.26 15.85
N LYS A 104 -20.93 41.33 16.56
CA LYS A 104 -20.03 42.04 17.47
C LYS A 104 -19.86 41.25 18.76
N LEU A 105 -18.63 40.86 19.08
CA LEU A 105 -18.23 40.09 20.25
C LEU A 105 -17.10 40.81 21.00
N ILE A 106 -16.91 40.48 22.26
CA ILE A 106 -15.77 40.87 23.09
C ILE A 106 -15.06 39.56 23.49
N CYS A 107 -13.76 39.42 23.20
CA CYS A 107 -13.03 38.19 23.56
C CYS A 107 -12.66 38.15 25.05
N GLN A 108 -12.21 37.00 25.57
CA GLN A 108 -11.71 36.85 26.96
C GLN A 108 -10.72 37.93 27.42
N LEU A 109 -9.91 38.47 26.50
CA LEU A 109 -8.94 39.53 26.79
C LEU A 109 -9.50 40.96 26.60
N GLY A 110 -10.82 41.12 26.49
CA GLY A 110 -11.50 42.42 26.37
C GLY A 110 -11.45 43.07 24.98
N HIS A 111 -10.88 42.44 23.96
CA HIS A 111 -10.81 43.04 22.62
C HIS A 111 -12.17 43.02 21.90
N PRO A 112 -12.61 44.16 21.32
CA PRO A 112 -13.79 44.20 20.47
C PRO A 112 -13.52 43.51 19.13
N CYS A 113 -14.41 42.60 18.74
CA CYS A 113 -14.27 41.73 17.58
C CYS A 113 -15.58 41.72 16.76
N ALA A 114 -15.50 41.58 15.45
CA ALA A 114 -16.67 41.42 14.59
C ALA A 114 -16.51 40.22 13.63
N PRO A 115 -16.36 38.98 14.13
CA PRO A 115 -16.19 37.82 13.27
C PRO A 115 -17.51 37.45 12.57
N ARG A 116 -17.41 36.90 11.37
CA ARG A 116 -18.51 36.15 10.77
C ARG A 116 -18.65 34.80 11.50
N PRO A 117 -19.87 34.31 11.76
CA PRO A 117 -20.11 32.99 12.40
C PRO A 117 -19.33 31.83 11.75
N ALA A 118 -19.26 31.77 10.42
CA ALA A 118 -18.47 30.75 9.71
C ALA A 118 -16.94 30.86 9.95
N SER A 119 -16.44 32.06 10.26
CA SER A 119 -15.01 32.28 10.57
C SER A 119 -14.68 31.95 12.03
N LEU A 120 -15.63 32.19 12.93
CA LEU A 120 -15.53 31.83 14.34
C LEU A 120 -15.27 30.33 14.53
N LYS A 121 -15.91 29.49 13.69
CA LYS A 121 -15.74 28.02 13.72
C LYS A 121 -14.30 27.58 13.38
N ARG A 122 -13.56 28.36 12.58
CA ARG A 122 -12.26 27.96 12.03
C ARG A 122 -11.07 28.64 12.70
N GLN A 123 -11.22 29.88 13.17
CA GLN A 123 -10.06 30.76 13.42
C GLN A 123 -10.16 31.58 14.73
N GLY A 124 -11.20 31.37 15.54
CA GLY A 124 -11.46 32.13 16.76
C GLY A 124 -12.04 33.54 16.52
N PRO A 125 -12.53 34.21 17.58
CA PRO A 125 -13.23 35.50 17.47
C PRO A 125 -12.29 36.69 17.28
N CYS A 126 -11.09 36.65 17.85
CA CYS A 126 -10.22 37.82 17.97
C CYS A 126 -9.01 37.79 17.04
N VAL A 127 -8.90 38.82 16.20
CA VAL A 127 -7.76 39.02 15.29
C VAL A 127 -6.48 39.43 16.03
N VAL A 128 -6.61 40.11 17.17
CA VAL A 128 -5.48 40.52 18.03
C VAL A 128 -4.89 39.29 18.73
N CYS A 129 -5.72 38.54 19.46
CA CYS A 129 -5.31 37.29 20.12
C CYS A 129 -4.81 36.25 19.09
N GLY A 130 -5.46 36.19 17.92
CA GLY A 130 -5.03 35.35 16.80
C GLY A 130 -3.75 35.81 16.11
N GLY A 131 -3.16 36.94 16.51
CA GLY A 131 -1.91 37.48 15.96
C GLY A 131 -2.00 37.93 14.50
N LYS A 132 -3.21 38.27 14.04
CA LYS A 132 -3.50 38.80 12.71
C LYS A 132 -3.67 40.33 12.70
N ASP A 133 -3.65 40.94 13.88
CA ASP A 133 -3.55 42.39 14.04
C ASP A 133 -2.25 42.93 13.39
N PRO A 134 -2.33 43.99 12.56
CA PRO A 134 -1.17 44.54 11.86
C PRO A 134 -0.01 44.94 12.78
N LYS A 135 -0.28 45.57 13.93
CA LYS A 135 0.77 46.02 14.86
C LYS A 135 1.47 44.85 15.53
N THR A 136 0.70 43.82 15.89
CA THR A 136 1.22 42.59 16.49
C THR A 136 2.04 41.78 15.48
N ALA A 137 1.60 41.74 14.22
CA ALA A 137 2.32 41.07 13.13
C ALA A 137 3.62 41.79 12.77
N GLU A 138 3.60 43.13 12.75
CA GLU A 138 4.79 43.97 12.57
C GLU A 138 5.79 43.76 13.70
N GLY A 139 5.36 43.83 14.96
CA GLY A 139 6.24 43.61 16.12
C GLY A 139 6.94 42.24 16.07
N ARG A 140 6.21 41.17 15.76
CA ARG A 140 6.79 39.82 15.59
C ARG A 140 7.78 39.74 14.43
N PHE A 141 7.49 40.44 13.34
CA PHE A 141 8.39 40.49 12.19
C PHE A 141 9.71 41.19 12.55
N LEU A 142 9.63 42.37 13.19
CA LEU A 142 10.80 43.13 13.61
C LEU A 142 11.65 42.38 14.64
N ALA A 143 11.02 41.75 15.64
CA ALA A 143 11.70 40.90 16.61
C ALA A 143 12.48 39.77 15.90
N ARG A 144 11.86 39.10 14.92
CA ARG A 144 12.51 38.04 14.16
C ARG A 144 13.66 38.54 13.28
N VAL A 145 13.54 39.74 12.70
CA VAL A 145 14.62 40.38 11.93
C VAL A 145 15.82 40.63 12.84
N HIS A 146 15.57 41.12 14.06
CA HIS A 146 16.59 41.37 15.08
C HIS A 146 17.27 40.07 15.56
N GLU A 147 16.51 39.03 15.88
CA GLU A 147 17.04 37.70 16.25
C GLU A 147 18.01 37.12 15.19
N LEU A 148 17.71 37.33 13.91
CA LEU A 148 18.53 36.86 12.80
C LEU A 148 19.74 37.77 12.53
N GLY A 149 19.95 38.81 13.35
CA GLY A 149 21.02 39.80 13.21
C GLY A 149 20.90 40.62 11.92
N ALA A 150 19.70 40.73 11.36
CA ALA A 150 19.41 41.56 10.20
C ALA A 150 18.83 42.90 10.64
N LYS A 151 18.97 43.92 9.81
CA LYS A 151 18.41 45.27 10.00
C LYS A 151 17.52 45.61 8.82
N LEU A 152 16.55 46.49 9.02
CA LEU A 152 15.80 47.08 7.90
C LEU A 152 16.73 47.93 7.04
N ALA A 153 16.56 47.88 5.73
CA ALA A 153 17.23 48.84 4.84
C ALA A 153 16.66 50.26 5.09
N PRO A 154 17.44 51.33 4.85
CA PRO A 154 16.94 52.69 4.95
C PRO A 154 15.67 52.89 4.11
N GLY A 155 14.59 53.39 4.73
CA GLY A 155 13.27 53.59 4.08
C GLY A 155 12.40 52.33 3.95
N ALA A 156 12.86 51.17 4.39
CA ALA A 156 12.07 49.94 4.35
C ALA A 156 11.08 49.87 5.53
N ARG A 157 9.84 49.46 5.26
CA ARG A 157 8.81 49.21 6.28
C ARG A 157 8.08 47.90 6.03
N TYR A 158 7.59 47.28 7.10
CA TYR A 158 6.70 46.12 7.00
C TYR A 158 5.30 46.59 6.62
N VAL A 159 4.74 46.04 5.54
CA VAL A 159 3.37 46.37 5.09
C VAL A 159 2.42 45.22 5.41
N ASN A 160 2.77 44.01 5.00
CA ASN A 160 2.03 42.79 5.26
C ASN A 160 2.92 41.57 4.98
N SER A 161 2.41 40.37 5.28
CA SER A 161 3.14 39.10 5.09
C SER A 161 3.34 38.70 3.62
N ARG A 162 2.72 39.39 2.67
CA ARG A 162 2.81 39.10 1.23
C ARG A 162 3.74 40.05 0.48
N THR A 163 4.19 41.12 1.11
CA THR A 163 5.06 42.13 0.49
C THR A 163 6.51 41.87 0.91
N PRO A 164 7.45 41.71 -0.05
CA PRO A 164 8.87 41.60 0.28
C PRO A 164 9.36 42.85 1.02
N VAL A 165 10.17 42.66 2.06
CA VAL A 165 10.72 43.77 2.85
C VAL A 165 12.23 43.83 2.63
N GLN A 166 12.76 45.02 2.36
CA GLN A 166 14.19 45.24 2.15
C GLN A 166 14.94 45.18 3.49
N LEU A 167 15.87 44.23 3.62
CA LEU A 167 16.67 43.96 4.81
C LEU A 167 18.17 43.96 4.46
N ILE A 168 19.00 44.28 5.45
CA ILE A 168 20.45 44.16 5.42
C ILE A 168 20.83 43.07 6.42
N CYS A 169 21.44 41.98 5.96
CA CYS A 169 21.82 40.88 6.85
C CYS A 169 23.06 41.21 7.70
N ARG A 170 23.38 40.39 8.70
CA ARG A 170 24.57 40.55 9.57
C ARG A 170 25.90 40.71 8.81
N ARG A 171 25.99 40.15 7.60
CA ARG A 171 27.18 40.25 6.71
C ARG A 171 27.10 41.40 5.70
N GLY A 172 26.14 42.32 5.86
CA GLY A 172 26.02 43.53 5.02
C GLY A 172 25.24 43.36 3.71
N HIS A 173 24.81 42.16 3.33
CA HIS A 173 24.06 41.96 2.07
C HIS A 173 22.64 42.54 2.14
N ARG A 174 22.27 43.32 1.11
CA ARG A 174 20.89 43.78 0.86
C ARG A 174 20.04 42.64 0.27
N CYS A 175 18.88 42.38 0.89
CA CYS A 175 18.02 41.24 0.58
C CYS A 175 16.55 41.67 0.64
N ALA A 176 15.70 41.14 -0.24
CA ALA A 176 14.25 41.41 -0.23
C ALA A 176 13.43 40.13 0.04
N PRO A 177 13.54 39.50 1.23
CA PRO A 177 12.76 38.31 1.54
C PRO A 177 11.28 38.64 1.81
N LEU A 178 10.42 37.66 1.53
CA LEU A 178 9.04 37.66 2.04
C LEU A 178 9.04 37.37 3.55
N PRO A 179 8.19 38.01 4.36
CA PRO A 179 8.13 37.79 5.81
C PRO A 179 7.95 36.32 6.24
N PRO A 180 7.11 35.49 5.60
CA PRO A 180 7.02 34.06 5.92
C PRO A 180 8.31 33.29 5.63
N SER A 181 9.11 33.74 4.66
CA SER A 181 10.37 33.10 4.30
C SER A 181 11.44 33.30 5.38
N LEU A 182 11.37 34.35 6.19
CA LEU A 182 12.29 34.53 7.33
C LEU A 182 12.21 33.38 8.34
N LYS A 183 11.02 32.78 8.52
CA LYS A 183 10.83 31.63 9.41
C LYS A 183 11.50 30.36 8.90
N ARG A 184 11.37 30.07 7.59
CA ARG A 184 11.83 28.80 7.00
C ARG A 184 13.27 28.84 6.51
N GLN A 185 13.74 30.03 6.17
CA GLN A 185 14.77 30.19 5.15
C GLN A 185 15.78 31.29 5.49
N GLY A 186 15.55 32.12 6.52
CA GLY A 186 16.44 33.22 6.90
C GLY A 186 16.43 34.41 5.92
N PRO A 187 17.07 35.54 6.28
CA PRO A 187 16.91 36.81 5.55
C PRO A 187 17.76 36.90 4.28
N CYS A 188 18.89 36.20 4.22
CA CYS A 188 19.88 36.39 3.18
C CYS A 188 20.02 35.16 2.28
N PRO A 189 19.73 35.27 0.97
CA PRO A 189 20.02 34.19 0.02
C PRO A 189 21.53 34.02 -0.19
N VAL A 190 22.32 35.08 -0.13
CA VAL A 190 23.80 35.01 -0.29
C VAL A 190 24.44 34.23 0.86
N CYS A 191 24.17 34.60 2.11
CA CYS A 191 24.71 33.89 3.29
C CYS A 191 24.22 32.44 3.38
N ALA A 192 23.04 32.15 2.84
CA ALA A 192 22.47 30.81 2.83
C ALA A 192 22.82 30.01 1.57
N ASP A 193 23.79 30.46 0.75
CA ASP A 193 24.25 29.77 -0.47
C ASP A 193 23.17 29.52 -1.53
N ARG A 194 22.16 30.41 -1.57
CA ARG A 194 21.05 30.38 -2.54
C ARG A 194 21.13 31.46 -3.60
N ASP A 195 22.07 32.40 -3.49
CA ASP A 195 22.31 33.37 -4.54
C ASP A 195 23.02 32.72 -5.75
N ARG A 196 22.42 32.88 -6.93
CA ARG A 196 22.86 32.21 -8.16
C ARG A 196 24.22 32.74 -8.63
N LYS A 197 24.48 34.04 -8.52
CA LYS A 197 25.73 34.67 -9.00
C LYS A 197 26.92 34.26 -8.14
N THR A 198 26.79 34.27 -6.81
CA THR A 198 27.84 33.74 -5.92
C THR A 198 27.99 32.22 -6.00
N ALA A 199 26.93 31.46 -6.29
CA ALA A 199 27.05 30.02 -6.52
C ALA A 199 27.81 29.70 -7.82
N GLU A 200 27.53 30.42 -8.90
CA GLU A 200 28.23 30.31 -10.18
C GLU A 200 29.70 30.71 -10.04
N GLY A 201 29.99 31.86 -9.42
CA GLY A 201 31.38 32.31 -9.19
C GLY A 201 32.21 31.29 -8.40
N ARG A 202 31.63 30.71 -7.33
CA ARG A 202 32.30 29.65 -6.56
C ARG A 202 32.48 28.36 -7.35
N PHE A 203 31.50 28.00 -8.18
CA PHE A 203 31.63 26.84 -9.05
C PHE A 203 32.80 27.03 -10.04
N LEU A 204 32.87 28.19 -10.70
CA LEU A 204 33.97 28.52 -11.63
C LEU A 204 35.33 28.56 -10.93
N ALA A 205 35.42 29.19 -9.75
CA ALA A 205 36.64 29.19 -8.95
C ALA A 205 37.09 27.76 -8.61
N ARG A 206 36.15 26.89 -8.23
CA ARG A 206 36.45 25.50 -7.91
C ARG A 206 36.87 24.70 -9.15
N VAL A 207 36.25 24.94 -10.31
CA VAL A 207 36.66 24.34 -11.60
C VAL A 207 38.11 24.69 -11.92
N TYR A 208 38.52 25.93 -11.66
CA TYR A 208 39.90 26.38 -11.80
C TYR A 208 40.85 25.71 -10.81
N GLU A 209 40.50 25.66 -9.51
CA GLU A 209 41.30 24.99 -8.46
C GLU A 209 41.58 23.52 -8.79
N VAL A 210 40.58 22.80 -9.30
CA VAL A 210 40.73 21.38 -9.67
C VAL A 210 41.37 21.17 -11.05
N LYS A 211 41.90 22.25 -11.65
CA LYS A 211 42.57 22.27 -12.96
C LYS A 211 41.69 21.64 -14.06
N ALA A 212 40.41 21.99 -14.08
CA ALA A 212 39.49 21.62 -15.14
C ALA A 212 39.05 22.88 -15.91
N THR A 213 38.58 22.69 -17.14
CA THR A 213 37.97 23.74 -17.96
C THR A 213 36.52 23.38 -18.27
N LEU A 214 35.70 24.37 -18.61
CA LEU A 214 34.35 24.12 -19.10
C LEU A 214 34.42 23.56 -20.52
N ALA A 215 33.58 22.58 -20.83
CA ALA A 215 33.42 22.13 -22.21
C ALA A 215 32.76 23.25 -23.05
N PRO A 216 33.02 23.32 -24.37
CA PRO A 216 32.37 24.29 -25.25
C PRO A 216 30.84 24.24 -25.11
N GLY A 217 30.22 25.39 -24.84
CA GLY A 217 28.76 25.51 -24.64
C GLY A 217 28.24 25.12 -23.24
N ALA A 218 29.09 24.66 -22.33
CA ALA A 218 28.67 24.32 -20.97
C ALA A 218 28.37 25.57 -20.12
N LYS A 219 27.21 25.59 -19.46
CA LYS A 219 26.78 26.69 -18.57
C LYS A 219 26.36 26.16 -17.22
N TYR A 220 26.61 26.93 -16.16
CA TYR A 220 26.12 26.63 -14.82
C TYR A 220 24.64 27.01 -14.70
N VAL A 221 23.79 26.04 -14.36
CA VAL A 221 22.35 26.25 -14.17
C VAL A 221 22.01 26.32 -12.68
N ASN A 222 22.41 25.30 -11.93
CA ASN A 222 22.22 25.18 -10.48
C ASN A 222 23.15 24.08 -9.92
N ASN A 223 23.17 23.88 -8.60
CA ASN A 223 24.05 22.91 -7.94
C ASN A 223 23.71 21.42 -8.17
N ARG A 224 22.55 21.12 -8.77
CA ARG A 224 22.04 19.75 -9.01
C ARG A 224 22.22 19.30 -10.46
N THR A 225 22.19 20.24 -11.41
CA THR A 225 22.35 19.96 -12.83
C THR A 225 23.83 19.65 -13.15
N PRO A 226 24.12 18.50 -13.79
CA PRO A 226 25.48 18.18 -14.25
C PRO A 226 26.00 19.24 -15.22
N VAL A 227 27.27 19.63 -15.06
CA VAL A 227 27.94 20.58 -15.97
C VAL A 227 29.07 19.85 -16.67
N GLN A 228 29.16 20.00 -17.99
CA GLN A 228 30.21 19.38 -18.81
C GLN A 228 31.55 20.11 -18.59
N LEU A 229 32.55 19.38 -18.10
CA LEU A 229 33.91 19.83 -17.83
C LEU A 229 34.92 18.97 -18.59
N ILE A 230 36.09 19.54 -18.85
CA ILE A 230 37.26 18.86 -19.40
C ILE A 230 38.36 18.93 -18.33
N CYS A 231 38.83 17.79 -17.82
CA CYS A 231 39.89 17.80 -16.82
C CYS A 231 41.27 18.11 -17.44
N ARG A 232 42.28 18.42 -16.62
CA ARG A 232 43.67 18.66 -17.09
C ARG A 232 44.24 17.57 -18.00
N ARG A 233 43.76 16.33 -17.86
CA ARG A 233 44.18 15.17 -18.67
C ARG A 233 43.34 14.97 -19.95
N GLY A 234 42.45 15.92 -20.28
CA GLY A 234 41.61 15.89 -21.49
C GLY A 234 40.31 15.08 -21.39
N HIS A 235 39.99 14.49 -20.23
CA HIS A 235 38.74 13.73 -20.09
C HIS A 235 37.52 14.64 -20.02
N ARG A 236 36.50 14.35 -20.83
CA ARG A 236 35.17 14.96 -20.72
C ARG A 236 34.39 14.32 -19.58
N CYS A 237 33.88 15.12 -18.66
CA CYS A 237 33.19 14.68 -17.45
C CYS A 237 31.97 15.55 -17.20
N ALA A 238 30.87 14.96 -16.71
CA ALA A 238 29.66 15.69 -16.36
C ALA A 238 29.37 15.63 -14.85
N PRO A 239 30.25 16.15 -13.98
CA PRO A 239 29.99 16.13 -12.55
C PRO A 239 28.88 17.11 -12.18
N ARG A 240 28.14 16.79 -11.11
CA ARG A 240 27.26 17.76 -10.46
C ARG A 240 28.12 18.77 -9.69
N PRO A 241 27.82 20.08 -9.72
CA PRO A 241 28.56 21.08 -8.96
C PRO A 241 28.68 20.76 -7.46
N ALA A 242 27.61 20.24 -6.84
CA ALA A 242 27.64 19.77 -5.45
C ALA A 242 28.61 18.60 -5.22
N SER A 243 28.83 17.74 -6.22
CA SER A 243 29.75 16.60 -6.15
C SER A 243 31.22 16.99 -6.35
N LEU A 244 31.50 18.12 -7.01
CA LEU A 244 32.88 18.62 -7.20
C LEU A 244 33.59 18.86 -5.86
N LYS A 245 32.84 19.23 -4.81
CA LYS A 245 33.36 19.39 -3.44
C LYS A 245 33.90 18.09 -2.85
N ARG A 246 33.29 16.93 -3.16
CA ARG A 246 33.59 15.65 -2.50
C ARG A 246 34.45 14.70 -3.35
N GLN A 247 34.31 14.73 -4.67
CA GLN A 247 34.82 13.67 -5.56
C GLN A 247 35.73 14.18 -6.68
N GLY A 248 36.05 15.48 -6.70
CA GLY A 248 36.83 16.09 -7.79
C GLY A 248 36.09 16.16 -9.13
N PRO A 249 36.71 16.71 -10.18
CA PRO A 249 36.06 16.96 -11.47
C PRO A 249 35.99 15.72 -12.36
N CYS A 250 36.90 14.75 -12.16
CA CYS A 250 37.11 13.64 -13.06
C CYS A 250 37.19 12.33 -12.28
N PRO A 251 36.13 11.49 -12.30
CA PRO A 251 36.16 10.19 -11.66
C PRO A 251 37.27 9.28 -12.22
N THR A 252 37.63 9.44 -13.50
CA THR A 252 38.75 8.73 -14.16
C THR A 252 40.13 9.13 -13.61
N CYS A 253 40.30 10.36 -13.12
CA CYS A 253 41.56 10.82 -12.53
C CYS A 253 41.67 10.50 -11.03
N VAL A 254 40.53 10.45 -10.33
CA VAL A 254 40.46 10.15 -8.89
C VAL A 254 40.60 8.65 -8.62
N GLN A 255 40.23 7.79 -9.57
CA GLN A 255 40.60 6.38 -9.54
C GLN A 255 42.00 6.20 -10.15
N ARG A 256 43.03 6.08 -9.30
CA ARG A 256 44.46 5.93 -9.63
C ARG A 256 44.85 4.64 -10.40
N ASP A 257 43.89 3.84 -10.88
CA ASP A 257 44.10 2.58 -11.61
C ASP A 257 43.85 2.69 -13.12
N SER A 258 44.44 3.66 -13.82
CA SER A 258 44.16 3.84 -15.26
C SER A 258 45.34 3.67 -16.22
N GLN A 259 46.60 3.67 -15.78
CA GLN A 259 47.72 3.37 -16.69
C GLN A 259 48.21 1.93 -16.58
N VAL A 260 48.47 1.43 -15.36
CA VAL A 260 48.83 0.03 -15.14
C VAL A 260 47.68 -0.90 -15.53
N ALA A 261 46.45 -0.61 -15.09
CA ALA A 261 45.28 -1.40 -15.45
C ALA A 261 44.97 -1.36 -16.96
N LYS A 262 45.24 -0.23 -17.64
CA LYS A 262 45.12 -0.13 -19.10
C LYS A 262 46.19 -0.98 -19.79
N ALA A 263 47.43 -0.93 -19.33
CA ALA A 263 48.51 -1.76 -19.86
C ALA A 263 48.22 -3.26 -19.68
N ASP A 264 47.73 -3.66 -18.50
CA ASP A 264 47.36 -5.05 -18.22
C ASP A 264 46.13 -5.51 -19.02
N PHE A 265 45.15 -4.63 -19.23
CA PHE A 265 44.04 -4.89 -20.13
C PHE A 265 44.53 -5.13 -21.56
N LEU A 266 45.40 -4.27 -22.09
CA LEU A 266 45.96 -4.43 -23.44
C LEU A 266 46.79 -5.72 -23.57
N LYS A 267 47.55 -6.11 -22.54
CA LYS A 267 48.26 -7.40 -22.49
C LYS A 267 47.28 -8.59 -22.59
N ARG A 268 46.17 -8.56 -21.84
CA ARG A 268 45.13 -9.61 -21.90
C ARG A 268 44.45 -9.65 -23.26
N VAL A 269 44.11 -8.50 -23.83
CA VAL A 269 43.52 -8.39 -25.18
C VAL A 269 44.42 -9.05 -26.23
N LYS A 270 45.74 -8.77 -26.18
CA LYS A 270 46.73 -9.43 -27.04
C LYS A 270 46.82 -10.94 -26.78
N ARG A 271 46.80 -11.39 -25.51
CA ARG A 271 46.82 -12.83 -25.15
C ARG A 271 45.66 -13.61 -25.78
N PHE A 272 44.50 -12.98 -25.93
CA PHE A 272 43.33 -13.60 -26.57
C PHE A 272 43.26 -13.38 -28.10
N GLY A 273 44.32 -12.86 -28.73
CA GLY A 273 44.36 -12.59 -30.18
C GLY A 273 43.38 -11.50 -30.64
N ALA A 274 42.83 -10.70 -29.72
CA ALA A 274 41.92 -9.62 -30.05
C ALA A 274 42.67 -8.29 -30.23
N ARG A 275 42.08 -7.35 -30.97
CA ARG A 275 42.56 -5.99 -31.16
C ARG A 275 41.49 -4.97 -30.77
N LEU A 276 41.90 -3.73 -30.48
CA LEU A 276 40.94 -2.65 -30.24
C LEU A 276 40.23 -2.28 -31.54
N ALA A 277 38.91 -2.03 -31.47
CA ALA A 277 38.19 -1.46 -32.59
C ALA A 277 38.62 0.01 -32.82
N PRO A 278 38.52 0.54 -34.05
CA PRO A 278 38.82 1.94 -34.32
C PRO A 278 38.05 2.89 -33.40
N GLY A 279 38.76 3.81 -32.73
CA GLY A 279 38.18 4.76 -31.77
C GLY A 279 37.84 4.20 -30.37
N ALA A 280 38.12 2.92 -30.10
CA ALA A 280 37.88 2.33 -28.79
C ALA A 280 38.93 2.77 -27.75
N CYS A 281 38.48 3.14 -26.54
CA CYS A 281 39.35 3.49 -25.44
C CYS A 281 38.98 2.75 -24.15
N TYR A 282 40.00 2.38 -23.37
CA TYR A 282 39.82 1.83 -22.03
C TYR A 282 39.52 2.98 -21.06
N VAL A 283 38.39 2.90 -20.36
CA VAL A 283 37.95 3.92 -19.40
C VAL A 283 38.12 3.42 -17.96
N ASN A 284 37.62 2.23 -17.65
CA ASN A 284 37.75 1.56 -16.36
C ASN A 284 37.40 0.07 -16.52
N ASN A 285 37.49 -0.70 -15.43
CA ASN A 285 37.29 -2.14 -15.47
C ASN A 285 35.81 -2.58 -15.67
N ARG A 286 34.85 -1.66 -15.52
CA ARG A 286 33.40 -1.90 -15.58
C ARG A 286 32.76 -1.45 -16.89
N THR A 287 33.38 -0.51 -17.60
CA THR A 287 32.89 0.03 -18.87
C THR A 287 33.26 -0.93 -20.01
N PRO A 288 32.30 -1.40 -20.83
CA PRO A 288 32.57 -2.21 -22.01
C PRO A 288 33.53 -1.51 -22.98
N VAL A 289 34.52 -2.24 -23.49
CA VAL A 289 35.49 -1.73 -24.47
C VAL A 289 35.28 -2.47 -25.78
N ARG A 290 35.14 -1.74 -26.89
CA ARG A 290 34.99 -2.35 -28.22
C ARG A 290 36.30 -2.98 -28.69
N LEU A 291 36.25 -4.27 -28.97
CA LEU A 291 37.33 -5.10 -29.48
C LEU A 291 36.89 -5.81 -30.77
N ILE A 292 37.86 -6.21 -31.57
CA ILE A 292 37.71 -7.11 -32.70
C ILE A 292 38.48 -8.37 -32.33
N CYS A 293 37.81 -9.53 -32.23
CA CYS A 293 38.47 -10.77 -31.84
C CYS A 293 39.36 -11.34 -32.96
N ALA A 294 40.10 -12.41 -32.67
CA ALA A 294 40.94 -13.10 -33.64
C ALA A 294 40.16 -13.51 -34.91
N GLU A 295 38.94 -14.02 -34.73
CA GLU A 295 38.00 -14.38 -35.81
C GLU A 295 37.32 -13.17 -36.49
N GLY A 296 37.71 -11.94 -36.17
CA GLY A 296 37.19 -10.72 -36.83
C GLY A 296 35.86 -10.19 -36.30
N HIS A 297 35.28 -10.77 -35.24
CA HIS A 297 34.01 -10.27 -34.69
C HIS A 297 34.16 -8.98 -33.87
N ASP A 298 33.27 -8.01 -34.11
CA ASP A 298 33.02 -6.89 -33.20
C ASP A 298 32.41 -7.38 -31.87
N CYS A 299 33.13 -7.19 -30.78
CA CYS A 299 32.67 -7.49 -29.42
C CYS A 299 32.91 -6.32 -28.45
N ALA A 300 32.14 -6.25 -27.37
CA ALA A 300 32.28 -5.22 -26.35
C ALA A 300 32.37 -5.83 -24.94
N PRO A 301 33.40 -6.62 -24.63
CA PRO A 301 33.55 -7.21 -23.31
C PRO A 301 33.83 -6.14 -22.25
N ARG A 302 33.41 -6.42 -21.02
CA ARG A 302 33.87 -5.67 -19.85
C ARG A 302 35.29 -6.11 -19.52
N PRO A 303 36.24 -5.18 -19.31
CA PRO A 303 37.60 -5.54 -18.93
C PRO A 303 37.68 -6.44 -17.68
N ALA A 304 36.73 -6.33 -16.74
CA ALA A 304 36.67 -7.19 -15.57
C ALA A 304 36.43 -8.67 -15.93
N HIS A 305 35.67 -8.96 -17.00
CA HIS A 305 35.43 -10.33 -17.45
C HIS A 305 36.70 -10.93 -18.08
N LEU A 306 37.45 -10.12 -18.84
CA LEU A 306 38.77 -10.50 -19.36
C LEU A 306 39.79 -10.72 -18.24
N GLN A 307 39.69 -9.97 -17.15
CA GLN A 307 40.51 -10.19 -15.95
C GLN A 307 40.18 -11.51 -15.25
N GLN A 308 38.91 -11.94 -15.26
CA GLN A 308 38.42 -13.21 -14.71
C GLN A 308 38.66 -14.41 -15.64
N GLY A 309 39.36 -14.24 -16.76
CA GLY A 309 39.70 -15.31 -17.69
C GLY A 309 38.63 -15.63 -18.74
N GLN A 310 37.54 -14.86 -18.81
CA GLN A 310 36.52 -15.02 -19.85
C GLN A 310 37.01 -14.41 -21.18
N GLY A 311 36.81 -15.13 -22.29
CA GLY A 311 37.23 -14.69 -23.62
C GLY A 311 36.60 -13.34 -24.06
N PRO A 312 37.27 -12.57 -24.94
CA PRO A 312 36.82 -11.24 -25.36
C PRO A 312 35.53 -11.27 -26.18
N CYS A 313 35.27 -12.37 -26.89
CA CYS A 313 34.16 -12.47 -27.82
C CYS A 313 33.17 -13.52 -27.35
N GLN A 314 31.96 -13.07 -27.01
CA GLN A 314 30.86 -13.97 -26.69
C GLN A 314 30.45 -14.81 -27.91
N LYS A 315 30.60 -14.31 -29.15
CA LYS A 315 30.33 -15.11 -30.36
C LYS A 315 31.30 -16.28 -30.54
N CYS A 316 32.59 -16.06 -30.21
CA CYS A 316 33.60 -17.14 -30.21
C CYS A 316 33.48 -18.04 -28.97
N ALA A 317 33.06 -17.51 -27.83
CA ALA A 317 32.94 -18.26 -26.58
C ALA A 317 31.61 -19.03 -26.44
N ARG A 318 30.54 -18.60 -27.13
CA ARG A 318 29.20 -19.21 -27.19
C ARG A 318 28.46 -18.81 -28.48
N ASN A 319 28.31 -19.77 -29.38
CA ASN A 319 27.44 -19.81 -30.57
C ASN A 319 27.56 -18.66 -31.58
N ASP A 320 28.13 -18.99 -32.75
CA ASP A 320 27.84 -18.32 -34.01
C ASP A 320 26.31 -18.32 -34.28
N PRO A 321 25.65 -17.17 -34.42
CA PRO A 321 24.23 -17.08 -34.75
C PRO A 321 23.88 -17.70 -36.10
N SER A 322 24.84 -17.76 -37.04
CA SER A 322 24.63 -18.36 -38.36
C SER A 322 24.61 -19.89 -38.27
N ALA A 323 25.64 -20.50 -37.67
CA ALA A 323 25.67 -21.93 -37.41
C ALA A 323 24.52 -22.40 -36.50
N ALA A 324 24.20 -21.65 -35.44
CA ALA A 324 23.09 -21.99 -34.53
C ALA A 324 21.71 -21.88 -35.18
N LYS A 325 21.55 -20.99 -36.18
CA LYS A 325 20.34 -20.90 -37.00
C LYS A 325 20.25 -22.11 -37.93
N THR A 326 21.34 -22.49 -38.59
CA THR A 326 21.37 -23.68 -39.46
C THR A 326 21.06 -24.95 -38.68
N GLU A 327 21.73 -25.18 -37.55
CA GLU A 327 21.49 -26.35 -36.68
C GLU A 327 20.04 -26.38 -36.16
N PHE A 328 19.47 -25.22 -35.81
CA PHE A 328 18.07 -25.14 -35.41
C PHE A 328 17.13 -25.54 -36.54
N LEU A 329 17.36 -25.08 -37.77
CA LEU A 329 16.54 -25.44 -38.93
C LEU A 329 16.65 -26.93 -39.27
N GLU A 330 17.87 -27.49 -39.22
CA GLU A 330 18.12 -28.93 -39.42
C GLU A 330 17.38 -29.79 -38.37
N ARG A 331 17.41 -29.38 -37.10
CA ARG A 331 16.64 -30.07 -36.04
C ARG A 331 15.14 -29.94 -36.24
N VAL A 332 14.64 -28.77 -36.65
CA VAL A 332 13.21 -28.57 -36.97
C VAL A 332 12.78 -29.55 -38.08
N THR A 333 13.59 -29.70 -39.12
CA THR A 333 13.33 -30.68 -40.19
C THR A 333 13.45 -32.13 -39.71
N ALA A 334 14.42 -32.45 -38.83
CA ALA A 334 14.59 -33.80 -38.27
C ALA A 334 13.36 -34.25 -37.45
N PHE A 335 12.66 -33.32 -36.79
CA PHE A 335 11.40 -33.58 -36.09
C PHE A 335 10.16 -33.52 -37.00
N GLY A 336 10.32 -33.39 -38.32
CA GLY A 336 9.24 -33.29 -39.29
C GLY A 336 8.39 -32.01 -39.13
N ALA A 337 8.92 -30.98 -38.47
CA ALA A 337 8.24 -29.70 -38.31
C ALA A 337 8.71 -28.70 -39.38
N ARG A 338 7.91 -27.68 -39.64
CA ARG A 338 8.24 -26.57 -40.54
C ARG A 338 8.00 -25.22 -39.88
N LEU A 339 8.66 -24.18 -40.36
CA LEU A 339 8.39 -22.80 -39.89
C LEU A 339 6.96 -22.38 -40.27
N ALA A 340 6.29 -21.69 -39.34
CA ALA A 340 5.02 -21.05 -39.66
C ALA A 340 5.23 -19.87 -40.64
N PRO A 341 4.24 -19.52 -41.48
CA PRO A 341 4.34 -18.36 -42.37
C PRO A 341 4.70 -17.07 -41.60
N GLY A 342 5.78 -16.40 -42.02
CA GLY A 342 6.28 -15.18 -41.39
C GLY A 342 7.13 -15.37 -40.13
N ALA A 343 7.41 -16.62 -39.71
CA ALA A 343 8.28 -16.89 -38.56
C ALA A 343 9.77 -16.76 -38.93
N SER A 344 10.57 -16.16 -38.06
CA SER A 344 12.01 -16.04 -38.23
C SER A 344 12.77 -16.37 -36.94
N TYR A 345 13.98 -16.88 -37.10
CA TYR A 345 14.89 -17.17 -35.99
C TYR A 345 15.60 -15.89 -35.56
N VAL A 346 15.39 -15.48 -34.30
CA VAL A 346 16.02 -14.28 -33.72
C VAL A 346 17.14 -14.64 -32.74
N GLY A 347 17.04 -15.78 -32.06
CA GLY A 347 18.04 -16.25 -31.10
C GLY A 347 17.55 -17.45 -30.27
N THR A 348 18.43 -18.03 -29.45
CA THR A 348 18.20 -19.31 -28.77
C THR A 348 17.11 -19.30 -27.69
N LEU A 349 16.81 -18.13 -27.12
CA LEU A 349 15.84 -17.96 -26.02
C LEU A 349 14.48 -17.44 -26.50
N THR A 350 14.38 -16.94 -27.73
CA THR A 350 13.15 -16.39 -28.28
C THR A 350 12.31 -17.51 -28.88
N PRO A 351 11.04 -17.70 -28.48
CA PRO A 351 10.15 -18.68 -29.09
C PRO A 351 10.01 -18.47 -30.59
N VAL A 352 10.12 -19.55 -31.37
CA VAL A 352 9.95 -19.52 -32.84
C VAL A 352 8.70 -20.29 -33.19
N ARG A 353 7.81 -19.72 -34.00
CA ARG A 353 6.57 -20.38 -34.43
C ARG A 353 6.85 -21.45 -35.48
N LEU A 354 6.41 -22.66 -35.21
CA LEU A 354 6.55 -23.87 -36.02
C LEU A 354 5.19 -24.54 -36.19
N ILE A 355 5.06 -25.32 -37.26
CA ILE A 355 3.98 -26.26 -37.50
C ILE A 355 4.58 -27.66 -37.41
N CYS A 356 4.16 -28.48 -36.44
CA CYS A 356 4.71 -29.83 -36.27
C CYS A 356 4.22 -30.80 -37.36
N ALA A 357 4.82 -32.00 -37.42
CA ALA A 357 4.44 -33.05 -38.37
C ALA A 357 2.93 -33.39 -38.33
N LYS A 358 2.29 -33.30 -37.15
CA LYS A 358 0.84 -33.53 -36.97
C LYS A 358 -0.02 -32.29 -37.27
N GLY A 359 0.56 -31.20 -37.77
CA GLY A 359 -0.16 -29.97 -38.17
C GLY A 359 -0.43 -28.96 -37.06
N HIS A 360 0.09 -29.14 -35.83
CA HIS A 360 -0.13 -28.20 -34.73
C HIS A 360 0.75 -26.96 -34.82
N ASP A 361 0.18 -25.78 -34.59
CA ASP A 361 0.92 -24.54 -34.36
C ASP A 361 1.56 -24.57 -32.95
N CYS A 362 2.89 -24.48 -32.89
CA CYS A 362 3.65 -24.50 -31.65
C CYS A 362 4.78 -23.45 -31.67
N ALA A 363 5.09 -22.88 -30.52
CA ALA A 363 6.14 -21.86 -30.39
C ALA A 363 7.23 -22.30 -29.40
N PRO A 364 8.02 -23.35 -29.70
CA PRO A 364 9.07 -23.79 -28.81
C PRO A 364 10.25 -22.80 -28.81
N ARG A 365 11.03 -22.83 -27.72
CA ARG A 365 12.31 -22.11 -27.66
C ARG A 365 13.40 -22.94 -28.36
N PRO A 366 14.22 -22.37 -29.25
CA PRO A 366 15.28 -23.11 -29.94
C PRO A 366 16.25 -23.84 -29.01
N ALA A 367 16.57 -23.27 -27.84
CA ALA A 367 17.40 -23.93 -26.84
C ALA A 367 16.82 -25.27 -26.35
N HIS A 368 15.48 -25.41 -26.27
CA HIS A 368 14.84 -26.66 -25.85
C HIS A 368 14.89 -27.72 -26.96
N LEU A 369 14.77 -27.32 -28.24
CA LEU A 369 14.96 -28.24 -29.37
C LEU A 369 16.42 -28.71 -29.47
N GLN A 370 17.38 -27.82 -29.22
CA GLN A 370 18.81 -28.18 -29.19
C GLN A 370 19.13 -29.17 -28.07
N GLN A 371 18.41 -29.09 -26.94
CA GLN A 371 18.51 -30.04 -25.82
C GLN A 371 17.73 -31.35 -26.06
N GLY A 372 17.16 -31.57 -27.25
CA GLY A 372 16.48 -32.81 -27.63
C GLY A 372 15.00 -32.88 -27.24
N GLN A 373 14.39 -31.79 -26.75
CA GLN A 373 12.95 -31.76 -26.47
C GLN A 373 12.15 -31.50 -27.77
N GLY A 374 11.10 -32.29 -28.00
CA GLY A 374 10.29 -32.19 -29.22
C GLY A 374 9.63 -30.82 -29.41
N PRO A 375 9.37 -30.39 -30.66
CA PRO A 375 8.91 -29.04 -30.99
C PRO A 375 7.49 -28.71 -30.53
N CYS A 376 6.66 -29.74 -30.30
CA CYS A 376 5.24 -29.56 -30.00
C CYS A 376 4.90 -30.10 -28.61
N GLN A 377 4.59 -29.20 -27.67
CA GLN A 377 4.14 -29.59 -26.34
C GLN A 377 2.81 -30.36 -26.34
N LYS A 378 1.95 -30.16 -27.36
CA LYS A 378 0.72 -30.96 -27.55
C LYS A 378 1.01 -32.40 -27.99
N CYS A 379 2.13 -32.64 -28.66
CA CYS A 379 2.56 -33.99 -29.02
C CYS A 379 3.46 -34.62 -27.94
N ALA A 380 4.18 -33.79 -27.17
CA ALA A 380 5.09 -34.22 -26.10
C ALA A 380 4.42 -34.36 -24.71
N ARG A 381 3.20 -33.85 -24.53
CA ARG A 381 2.38 -34.06 -23.32
C ARG A 381 1.05 -34.65 -23.76
N ASN A 382 0.91 -35.95 -23.50
CA ASN A 382 -0.26 -36.82 -23.55
C ASN A 382 -1.41 -36.43 -24.47
N ASP A 383 -1.76 -37.38 -25.35
CA ASP A 383 -3.12 -37.49 -25.84
C ASP A 383 -4.12 -37.29 -24.67
N PRO A 384 -4.98 -36.27 -24.70
CA PRO A 384 -5.92 -35.98 -23.61
C PRO A 384 -6.77 -37.19 -23.23
N ALA A 385 -7.14 -38.00 -24.23
CA ALA A 385 -7.95 -39.20 -24.00
C ALA A 385 -7.18 -40.28 -23.22
N ALA A 386 -5.88 -40.45 -23.51
CA ALA A 386 -5.04 -41.41 -22.79
C ALA A 386 -4.77 -40.96 -21.35
N ALA A 387 -4.54 -39.66 -21.13
CA ALA A 387 -4.33 -39.11 -19.79
C ALA A 387 -5.58 -39.19 -18.90
N GLU A 388 -6.75 -38.94 -19.48
CA GLU A 388 -8.04 -39.11 -18.79
C GLU A 388 -8.25 -40.59 -18.41
N THR A 389 -8.00 -41.52 -19.34
CA THR A 389 -8.11 -42.96 -19.08
C THR A 389 -7.20 -43.41 -17.94
N GLU A 390 -5.95 -42.97 -17.92
CA GLU A 390 -4.99 -43.30 -16.86
C GLU A 390 -5.39 -42.71 -15.49
N PHE A 391 -5.91 -41.48 -15.48
CA PHE A 391 -6.43 -40.85 -14.27
C PHE A 391 -7.64 -41.62 -13.71
N LEU A 392 -8.61 -41.98 -14.54
CA LEU A 392 -9.79 -42.74 -14.14
C LEU A 392 -9.40 -44.13 -13.61
N ALA A 393 -8.46 -44.80 -14.26
CA ALA A 393 -7.93 -46.09 -13.79
C ALA A 393 -7.28 -45.97 -12.39
N ARG A 394 -6.54 -44.87 -12.14
CA ARG A 394 -5.93 -44.62 -10.82
C ARG A 394 -6.96 -44.29 -9.74
N VAL A 395 -8.00 -43.53 -10.07
CA VAL A 395 -9.12 -43.23 -9.16
C VAL A 395 -9.85 -44.51 -8.75
N ALA A 396 -10.13 -45.39 -9.72
CA ALA A 396 -10.73 -46.71 -9.47
C ALA A 396 -9.82 -47.62 -8.61
N ALA A 397 -8.52 -47.65 -8.88
CA ALA A 397 -7.55 -48.43 -8.09
C ALA A 397 -7.47 -47.98 -6.62
N LEU A 398 -7.75 -46.70 -6.34
CA LEU A 398 -7.79 -46.14 -4.99
C LEU A 398 -9.17 -46.26 -4.32
N GLY A 399 -10.14 -46.90 -4.97
CA GLY A 399 -11.50 -47.07 -4.47
C GLY A 399 -12.29 -45.76 -4.36
N ALA A 400 -11.88 -44.73 -5.11
CA ALA A 400 -12.59 -43.45 -5.17
C ALA A 400 -13.49 -43.40 -6.43
N GLN A 401 -14.51 -42.55 -6.39
CA GLN A 401 -15.44 -42.31 -7.48
C GLN A 401 -15.48 -40.81 -7.82
N LEU A 402 -15.85 -40.47 -9.05
CA LEU A 402 -16.09 -39.07 -9.43
C LEU A 402 -17.34 -38.55 -8.71
N ALA A 403 -17.27 -37.32 -8.19
CA ALA A 403 -18.46 -36.67 -7.69
C ALA A 403 -19.45 -36.36 -8.84
N PRO A 404 -20.77 -36.27 -8.58
CA PRO A 404 -21.74 -35.95 -9.62
C PRO A 404 -21.38 -34.66 -10.38
N GLY A 405 -21.25 -34.75 -11.70
CA GLY A 405 -20.88 -33.62 -12.57
C GLY A 405 -19.39 -33.30 -12.67
N ALA A 406 -18.52 -34.07 -12.01
CA ALA A 406 -17.07 -33.90 -12.14
C ALA A 406 -16.56 -34.38 -13.51
N THR A 407 -15.70 -33.59 -14.13
CA THR A 407 -15.05 -33.90 -15.41
C THR A 407 -13.54 -33.68 -15.31
N TYR A 408 -12.79 -34.49 -16.05
CA TYR A 408 -11.35 -34.28 -16.18
C TYR A 408 -11.07 -33.17 -17.19
N ILE A 409 -10.24 -32.21 -16.81
CA ILE A 409 -9.88 -31.08 -17.69
C ILE A 409 -8.40 -31.16 -18.08
N ASN A 410 -7.53 -31.25 -17.07
CA ASN A 410 -6.09 -31.41 -17.26
C ASN A 410 -5.46 -31.89 -15.95
N ARG A 411 -4.16 -32.26 -16.01
CA ARG A 411 -3.44 -32.82 -14.87
C ARG A 411 -3.28 -31.90 -13.64
N HIS A 412 -3.51 -30.60 -13.80
CA HIS A 412 -3.30 -29.59 -12.76
C HIS A 412 -4.60 -29.09 -12.13
N THR A 413 -5.73 -29.22 -12.83
CA THR A 413 -7.03 -28.82 -12.30
C THR A 413 -7.54 -29.87 -11.32
N PRO A 414 -7.84 -29.50 -10.05
CA PRO A 414 -8.46 -30.41 -9.09
C PRO A 414 -9.77 -30.99 -9.60
N VAL A 415 -9.95 -32.30 -9.44
CA VAL A 415 -11.17 -33.01 -9.86
C VAL A 415 -11.93 -33.44 -8.61
N PRO A 416 -13.22 -33.06 -8.45
CA PRO A 416 -14.03 -33.50 -7.32
C PRO A 416 -14.28 -35.03 -7.33
N LEU A 417 -13.90 -35.71 -6.24
CA LEU A 417 -14.01 -37.14 -6.01
C LEU A 417 -14.72 -37.44 -4.68
N ILE A 418 -15.25 -38.65 -4.55
CA ILE A 418 -15.74 -39.27 -3.32
C ILE A 418 -14.83 -40.45 -3.04
N CYS A 419 -14.10 -40.44 -1.91
CA CYS A 419 -13.16 -41.52 -1.59
C CYS A 419 -13.89 -42.78 -1.06
N LYS A 420 -13.15 -43.88 -0.86
CA LYS A 420 -13.69 -45.14 -0.29
C LYS A 420 -14.42 -44.96 1.04
N ASN A 421 -13.99 -43.98 1.86
CA ASN A 421 -14.60 -43.65 3.15
C ASN A 421 -15.65 -42.53 3.03
N GLU A 422 -16.24 -42.34 1.84
CA GLU A 422 -17.31 -41.37 1.52
C GLU A 422 -16.96 -39.88 1.68
N HIS A 423 -15.72 -39.52 2.03
CA HIS A 423 -15.29 -38.12 2.07
C HIS A 423 -15.28 -37.48 0.67
N ARG A 424 -15.80 -36.26 0.60
CA ARG A 424 -15.71 -35.40 -0.60
C ARG A 424 -14.35 -34.73 -0.65
N CYS A 425 -13.57 -35.04 -1.67
CA CYS A 425 -12.21 -34.54 -1.85
C CYS A 425 -12.00 -33.98 -3.26
N ALA A 426 -11.00 -33.12 -3.45
CA ALA A 426 -10.69 -32.55 -4.76
C ALA A 426 -9.17 -32.57 -5.01
N PRO A 427 -8.57 -33.74 -5.25
CA PRO A 427 -7.15 -33.85 -5.57
C PRO A 427 -6.85 -33.39 -7.01
N SER A 428 -5.64 -32.89 -7.25
CA SER A 428 -5.13 -32.69 -8.60
C SER A 428 -4.70 -34.03 -9.23
N PRO A 429 -5.10 -34.33 -10.49
CA PRO A 429 -4.76 -35.60 -11.15
C PRO A 429 -3.26 -35.91 -11.20
N GLY A 430 -2.42 -34.89 -11.38
CA GLY A 430 -0.97 -35.05 -11.38
C GLY A 430 -0.41 -35.50 -10.03
N SER A 431 -1.05 -35.14 -8.91
CA SER A 431 -0.64 -35.56 -7.56
C SER A 431 -1.05 -37.00 -7.27
N LEU A 432 -2.23 -37.40 -7.74
CA LEU A 432 -2.72 -38.78 -7.67
C LEU A 432 -1.83 -39.74 -8.47
N GLN A 433 -1.42 -39.32 -9.68
CA GLN A 433 -0.49 -40.08 -10.52
C GLN A 433 0.91 -40.18 -9.91
N GLN A 434 1.32 -39.16 -9.13
CA GLN A 434 2.59 -39.16 -8.38
C GLN A 434 2.55 -39.97 -7.07
N GLY A 435 1.43 -40.66 -6.78
CA GLY A 435 1.33 -41.57 -5.64
C GLY A 435 0.72 -40.99 -4.37
N GLN A 436 0.22 -39.75 -4.39
CA GLN A 436 -0.52 -39.20 -3.25
C GLN A 436 -1.95 -39.76 -3.21
N GLY A 437 -2.49 -39.98 -2.00
CA GLY A 437 -3.86 -40.46 -1.80
C GLY A 437 -4.93 -39.45 -2.25
N PRO A 438 -6.17 -39.90 -2.53
CA PRO A 438 -7.24 -39.04 -3.05
C PRO A 438 -7.81 -38.09 -1.99
N CYS A 439 -7.73 -38.45 -0.71
CA CYS A 439 -8.35 -37.71 0.39
C CYS A 439 -7.35 -37.40 1.49
N GLY A 440 -7.20 -36.12 1.84
CA GLY A 440 -6.37 -35.66 2.96
C GLY A 440 -6.97 -35.98 4.34
N GLU A 441 -8.29 -36.15 4.45
CA GLU A 441 -8.94 -36.55 5.71
C GLU A 441 -8.64 -38.01 6.06
N CYS A 442 -8.51 -38.89 5.06
CA CYS A 442 -8.07 -40.28 5.26
C CYS A 442 -6.61 -40.42 5.70
N VAL A 443 -5.79 -39.36 5.57
CA VAL A 443 -4.40 -39.35 6.07
C VAL A 443 -4.37 -39.16 7.59
N VAL A 444 -5.47 -38.70 8.20
CA VAL A 444 -5.60 -38.50 9.65
C VAL A 444 -6.76 -39.36 10.19
N ALA A 445 -6.70 -40.67 9.95
CA ALA A 445 -7.61 -41.60 10.61
C ALA A 445 -7.27 -41.65 12.11
N PHE A 446 -8.23 -41.27 12.95
CA PHE A 446 -8.12 -41.37 14.40
C PHE A 446 -8.74 -42.68 14.84
N ASP A 447 -7.97 -43.51 15.54
CA ASP A 447 -8.36 -44.86 15.96
C ASP A 447 -8.53 -44.97 17.49
N ARG A 448 -8.25 -43.89 18.21
CA ARG A 448 -8.29 -43.87 19.66
C ARG A 448 -8.76 -42.55 20.23
N LEU A 449 -9.44 -42.64 21.37
CA LEU A 449 -9.89 -41.52 22.19
C LEU A 449 -9.25 -41.63 23.58
N TYR A 450 -8.76 -40.51 24.11
CA TYR A 450 -8.11 -40.46 25.42
C TYR A 450 -8.72 -39.37 26.31
N LEU A 451 -8.65 -39.63 27.61
CA LEU A 451 -9.00 -38.71 28.68
C LEU A 451 -7.76 -38.49 29.57
N VAL A 452 -7.34 -37.24 29.75
CA VAL A 452 -6.16 -36.87 30.55
C VAL A 452 -6.49 -35.74 31.52
N VAL A 453 -5.80 -35.67 32.65
CA VAL A 453 -5.95 -34.60 33.65
C VAL A 453 -4.62 -33.90 33.91
N HIS A 454 -4.67 -32.61 34.22
CA HIS A 454 -3.50 -31.83 34.59
C HIS A 454 -3.70 -31.26 35.99
N SER A 455 -3.24 -32.01 37.01
CA SER A 455 -3.48 -31.72 38.43
C SER A 455 -3.06 -30.31 38.87
N ARG A 456 -1.99 -29.74 38.30
CA ARG A 456 -1.56 -28.37 38.63
C ARG A 456 -2.45 -27.27 38.05
N ALA A 457 -3.13 -27.55 36.93
CA ALA A 457 -3.98 -26.58 36.23
C ALA A 457 -5.46 -26.81 36.52
N GLY A 458 -5.80 -27.84 37.31
CA GLY A 458 -7.18 -28.23 37.58
C GLY A 458 -7.98 -28.50 36.31
N ALA A 459 -7.36 -29.10 35.28
CA ALA A 459 -7.96 -29.26 33.96
C ALA A 459 -8.10 -30.73 33.55
N VAL A 460 -9.22 -31.07 32.91
CA VAL A 460 -9.42 -32.34 32.19
C VAL A 460 -9.47 -32.07 30.68
N LYS A 461 -8.87 -32.95 29.88
CA LYS A 461 -8.85 -32.87 28.42
C LYS A 461 -9.31 -34.20 27.82
N VAL A 462 -10.24 -34.11 26.88
CA VAL A 462 -10.60 -35.21 25.98
C VAL A 462 -9.93 -34.94 24.63
N GLY A 463 -9.46 -35.98 23.96
CA GLY A 463 -8.90 -35.83 22.63
C GLY A 463 -8.86 -37.13 21.85
N ILE A 464 -8.71 -37.01 20.53
CA ILE A 464 -8.51 -38.15 19.63
C ILE A 464 -7.09 -38.18 19.06
N ALA A 465 -6.59 -39.37 18.78
CA ALA A 465 -5.26 -39.60 18.20
C ALA A 465 -5.30 -40.72 17.16
N SER A 466 -4.28 -40.72 16.29
CA SER A 466 -4.01 -41.79 15.33
C SER A 466 -2.82 -42.65 15.76
N GLN A 467 -2.06 -42.17 16.75
CA GLN A 467 -0.85 -42.82 17.26
C GLN A 467 -0.63 -42.52 18.76
N PRO A 468 0.03 -43.43 19.49
CA PRO A 468 0.39 -43.29 20.92
C PRO A 468 1.15 -42.01 21.26
N ALA A 469 2.03 -41.58 20.35
CA ALA A 469 3.00 -40.50 20.59
C ALA A 469 2.34 -39.17 21.00
N ARG A 470 1.08 -38.93 20.61
CA ARG A 470 0.32 -37.75 21.04
C ARG A 470 0.00 -37.76 22.53
N ILE A 471 -0.35 -38.93 23.07
CA ILE A 471 -0.66 -39.12 24.50
C ILE A 471 0.64 -39.02 25.30
N ASP A 472 1.73 -39.65 24.83
CA ASP A 472 3.06 -39.56 25.46
C ASP A 472 3.55 -38.12 25.58
N ASN A 473 3.34 -37.30 24.54
CA ASN A 473 3.73 -35.90 24.53
C ASN A 473 2.97 -35.10 25.61
N LEU A 474 1.66 -35.35 25.75
CA LEU A 474 0.85 -34.73 26.81
C LEU A 474 1.35 -35.14 28.20
N CYS A 475 1.66 -36.42 28.40
CA CYS A 475 2.19 -36.92 29.66
C CYS A 475 3.53 -36.27 30.04
N ARG A 476 4.46 -36.14 29.09
CA ARG A 476 5.73 -35.41 29.29
C ARG A 476 5.54 -33.95 29.68
N ARG A 477 4.38 -33.37 29.37
CA ARG A 477 4.03 -31.98 29.63
C ARG A 477 3.23 -31.78 30.92
N GLY A 478 3.11 -32.82 31.74
CA GLY A 478 2.48 -32.75 33.06
C GLY A 478 1.03 -33.21 33.10
N TYR A 479 0.49 -33.73 32.01
CA TYR A 479 -0.80 -34.43 32.03
C TYR A 479 -0.63 -35.86 32.58
N GLN A 480 -1.66 -36.37 33.24
CA GLN A 480 -1.78 -37.73 33.74
C GLN A 480 -2.88 -38.43 32.95
N LEU A 481 -2.60 -39.64 32.47
CA LEU A 481 -3.54 -40.42 31.69
C LEU A 481 -4.63 -40.99 32.60
N VAL A 482 -5.90 -40.76 32.27
CA VAL A 482 -7.05 -41.28 33.02
C VAL A 482 -7.61 -42.51 32.33
N ALA A 483 -7.96 -42.39 31.05
CA ALA A 483 -8.53 -43.50 30.29
C ALA A 483 -8.22 -43.42 28.79
N VAL A 484 -8.17 -44.58 28.13
CA VAL A 484 -7.99 -44.70 26.66
C VAL A 484 -8.92 -45.76 26.09
N TRP A 485 -9.52 -45.45 24.95
CA TRP A 485 -10.23 -46.40 24.09
C TRP A 485 -9.52 -46.45 22.73
N THR A 486 -9.23 -47.65 22.26
CA THR A 486 -8.53 -47.96 21.01
C THR A 486 -9.44 -48.77 20.07
N GLY A 487 -9.01 -48.99 18.83
CA GLY A 487 -9.80 -49.75 17.85
C GLY A 487 -11.09 -49.06 17.37
N LEU A 488 -11.22 -47.74 17.60
CA LEU A 488 -12.39 -46.97 17.20
C LEU A 488 -12.37 -46.70 15.69
N THR A 489 -13.54 -46.62 15.07
CA THR A 489 -13.63 -46.03 13.73
C THR A 489 -13.38 -44.52 13.80
N HIS A 490 -12.85 -43.92 12.73
CA HIS A 490 -12.62 -42.47 12.70
C HIS A 490 -13.89 -41.66 12.99
N THR A 491 -15.02 -42.13 12.44
CA THR A 491 -16.33 -41.53 12.67
C THR A 491 -16.76 -41.62 14.14
N ASP A 492 -16.53 -42.75 14.80
CA ASP A 492 -16.90 -42.94 16.21
C ASP A 492 -16.01 -42.12 17.14
N ALA A 493 -14.70 -42.07 16.88
CA ALA A 493 -13.76 -41.26 17.64
C ALA A 493 -14.14 -39.77 17.58
N VAL A 494 -14.34 -39.23 16.37
CA VAL A 494 -14.72 -37.81 16.17
C VAL A 494 -16.11 -37.50 16.73
N ALA A 495 -17.09 -38.38 16.51
CA ALA A 495 -18.45 -38.17 17.01
C ALA A 495 -18.50 -38.19 18.54
N THR A 496 -17.71 -39.06 19.17
CA THR A 496 -17.69 -39.20 20.63
C THR A 496 -16.96 -38.04 21.29
N GLU A 497 -15.83 -37.58 20.75
CA GLU A 497 -15.14 -36.37 21.21
C GLU A 497 -16.07 -35.15 21.18
N LYS A 498 -16.76 -34.93 20.05
CA LYS A 498 -17.74 -33.85 19.91
C LYS A 498 -18.87 -33.93 20.94
N ALA A 499 -19.32 -35.14 21.25
CA ALA A 499 -20.40 -35.36 22.21
C ALA A 499 -19.97 -35.00 23.64
N VAL A 500 -18.74 -35.34 24.05
CA VAL A 500 -18.19 -34.93 25.36
C VAL A 500 -18.03 -33.40 25.43
N LEU A 501 -17.53 -32.77 24.37
CA LEU A 501 -17.42 -31.31 24.32
C LEU A 501 -18.80 -30.62 24.38
N ALA A 502 -19.82 -31.21 23.76
CA ALA A 502 -21.20 -30.71 23.84
C ALA A 502 -21.79 -30.86 25.25
N LEU A 503 -21.53 -31.98 25.92
CA LEU A 503 -21.92 -32.21 27.32
C LEU A 503 -21.32 -31.13 28.24
N TRP A 504 -20.01 -30.89 28.13
CA TRP A 504 -19.34 -29.85 28.94
C TRP A 504 -19.94 -28.46 28.71
N ARG A 505 -20.24 -28.09 27.46
CA ARG A 505 -20.91 -26.82 27.15
C ARG A 505 -22.31 -26.75 27.74
N GLY A 506 -23.08 -27.84 27.67
CA GLY A 506 -24.43 -27.92 28.26
C GLY A 506 -24.44 -27.78 29.78
N LEU A 507 -23.39 -28.25 30.45
CA LEU A 507 -23.19 -28.12 31.90
C LEU A 507 -22.52 -26.80 32.32
N GLY A 508 -22.33 -25.87 31.39
CA GLY A 508 -21.73 -24.56 31.67
C GLY A 508 -20.24 -24.58 32.01
N ALA A 509 -19.49 -25.59 31.56
CA ALA A 509 -18.05 -25.67 31.80
C ALA A 509 -17.30 -24.54 31.07
N GLU A 510 -16.74 -23.58 31.82
CA GLU A 510 -15.87 -22.55 31.26
C GLU A 510 -14.44 -23.08 31.06
N PRO A 511 -13.72 -22.70 29.97
CA PRO A 511 -12.33 -23.09 29.78
C PRO A 511 -11.44 -22.62 30.94
N VAL A 512 -10.55 -23.48 31.43
CA VAL A 512 -9.60 -23.14 32.50
C VAL A 512 -8.71 -21.94 32.12
N ALA A 513 -8.52 -20.99 33.06
CA ALA A 513 -7.82 -19.72 32.82
C ALA A 513 -6.36 -19.91 32.36
N GLU A 514 -5.68 -20.94 32.89
CA GLU A 514 -4.32 -21.35 32.53
C GLU A 514 -4.32 -22.74 31.86
N ALA A 515 -4.80 -22.83 30.62
CA ALA A 515 -4.59 -24.03 29.81
C ALA A 515 -3.08 -24.14 29.42
N PRO A 516 -2.40 -25.27 29.70
CA PRO A 516 -1.07 -25.55 29.13
C PRO A 516 -1.09 -25.41 27.60
N ARG A 517 0.03 -25.03 26.97
CA ARG A 517 0.15 -24.64 25.54
C ARG A 517 -0.32 -25.71 24.52
N ASP A 518 -1.59 -26.08 24.43
CA ASP A 518 -2.22 -26.86 23.35
C ASP A 518 -3.76 -26.81 23.47
N GLY A 519 -4.37 -25.83 22.81
CA GLY A 519 -5.82 -25.83 22.52
C GLY A 519 -6.74 -25.59 23.72
N ARG A 520 -7.12 -24.33 23.96
CA ARG A 520 -8.10 -23.89 25.00
C ARG A 520 -9.50 -24.51 24.86
N THR A 521 -9.89 -25.04 23.70
CA THR A 521 -11.28 -25.43 23.39
C THR A 521 -11.63 -26.88 23.72
N GLU A 522 -10.64 -27.69 24.11
CA GLU A 522 -10.78 -29.14 24.39
C GLU A 522 -10.55 -29.46 25.87
N THR A 523 -10.57 -28.45 26.74
CA THR A 523 -10.28 -28.57 28.17
C THR A 523 -11.46 -28.06 29.00
N ALA A 524 -11.83 -28.79 30.05
CA ALA A 524 -12.79 -28.37 31.06
C ALA A 524 -12.15 -28.39 32.46
N PRO A 525 -12.75 -27.75 33.48
CA PRO A 525 -12.30 -27.89 34.86
C PRO A 525 -12.34 -29.36 35.32
N GLN A 526 -11.38 -29.77 36.15
CA GLN A 526 -11.18 -31.16 36.56
C GLN A 526 -12.41 -31.81 37.23
N GLN A 527 -13.33 -31.01 37.80
CA GLN A 527 -14.61 -31.49 38.34
C GLN A 527 -15.49 -32.20 37.29
N TYR A 528 -15.32 -31.87 36.00
CA TYR A 528 -16.06 -32.52 34.90
C TYR A 528 -15.42 -33.84 34.43
N ARG A 529 -14.37 -34.33 35.11
CA ARG A 529 -13.72 -35.61 34.79
C ARG A 529 -14.69 -36.79 34.89
N THR A 530 -15.38 -36.91 36.01
CA THR A 530 -16.25 -38.07 36.30
C THR A 530 -17.39 -38.14 35.29
N VAL A 531 -18.09 -37.01 35.05
CA VAL A 531 -19.20 -36.98 34.08
C VAL A 531 -18.76 -37.29 32.65
N ALA A 532 -17.54 -36.88 32.26
CA ALA A 532 -16.98 -37.23 30.95
C ALA A 532 -16.64 -38.72 30.87
N ARG A 533 -16.01 -39.29 31.92
CA ARG A 533 -15.65 -40.71 31.98
C ARG A 533 -16.90 -41.60 31.94
N ASP A 534 -17.93 -41.28 32.72
CA ASP A 534 -19.18 -42.06 32.75
C ASP A 534 -19.89 -42.05 31.40
N MET A 535 -19.92 -40.90 30.72
CA MET A 535 -20.48 -40.79 29.37
C MET A 535 -19.68 -41.64 28.37
N LEU A 536 -18.35 -41.60 28.45
CA LEU A 536 -17.49 -42.38 27.56
C LEU A 536 -17.67 -43.88 27.79
N ILE A 537 -17.74 -44.33 29.04
CA ILE A 537 -18.02 -45.73 29.39
C ILE A 537 -19.40 -46.16 28.87
N THR A 538 -20.42 -45.31 29.04
CA THR A 538 -21.77 -45.59 28.53
C THR A 538 -21.81 -45.73 27.01
N ARG A 539 -20.98 -44.97 26.28
CA ARG A 539 -21.02 -44.88 24.82
C ARG A 539 -20.07 -45.86 24.11
N LEU A 540 -18.90 -46.11 24.69
CA LEU A 540 -17.83 -46.91 24.10
C LEU A 540 -17.55 -48.22 24.85
N GLY A 541 -18.16 -48.43 26.02
CA GLY A 541 -17.85 -49.55 26.91
C GLY A 541 -16.65 -49.27 27.81
N ALA A 542 -16.16 -50.30 28.52
CA ALA A 542 -14.99 -50.19 29.39
C ALA A 542 -13.75 -49.75 28.58
N PRO A 543 -12.93 -48.81 29.10
CA PRO A 543 -11.70 -48.40 28.43
C PRO A 543 -10.64 -49.51 28.45
N ASP A 544 -9.75 -49.50 27.46
CA ASP A 544 -8.60 -50.42 27.38
C ASP A 544 -7.54 -50.13 28.45
N TYR A 545 -7.50 -48.88 28.92
CA TYR A 545 -6.71 -48.44 30.07
C TYR A 545 -7.57 -47.57 30.97
N ASP A 546 -7.55 -47.82 32.28
CA ASP A 546 -8.29 -47.03 33.27
C ASP A 546 -7.45 -46.82 34.54
N SER A 547 -7.35 -45.58 35.01
CA SER A 547 -6.80 -45.27 36.33
C SER A 547 -7.78 -44.40 37.11
N GLU A 548 -8.29 -44.93 38.23
CA GLU A 548 -9.30 -44.23 39.04
C GLU A 548 -8.77 -42.93 39.67
N ASP A 549 -7.51 -42.91 40.05
CA ASP A 549 -6.89 -41.80 40.79
C ASP A 549 -5.94 -40.94 39.95
N GLY A 550 -5.56 -41.36 38.74
CA GLY A 550 -4.53 -40.68 37.94
C GLY A 550 -3.16 -40.58 38.64
N THR A 551 -2.94 -41.35 39.70
CA THR A 551 -1.78 -41.30 40.60
C THR A 551 -0.60 -42.14 40.13
N GLU A 552 -0.81 -43.10 39.23
CA GLU A 552 0.28 -43.90 38.69
C GLU A 552 0.98 -43.18 37.54
N ARG A 553 2.27 -42.86 37.77
CA ARG A 553 3.19 -42.33 36.77
C ARG A 553 3.64 -43.40 35.75
N ASN A 554 2.99 -44.55 35.72
CA ASN A 554 3.32 -45.67 34.86
C ASN A 554 2.53 -45.55 33.57
N LEU A 555 3.21 -45.09 32.52
CA LEU A 555 2.79 -45.36 31.14
C LEU A 555 2.52 -46.87 31.04
N PRO A 556 1.39 -47.30 30.46
CA PRO A 556 1.13 -48.71 30.29
C PRO A 556 2.31 -49.37 29.56
N THR A 557 2.72 -50.55 30.04
CA THR A 557 3.82 -51.33 29.46
C THR A 557 3.59 -51.53 27.95
N HIS A 558 4.69 -51.73 27.22
CA HIS A 558 4.76 -51.79 25.75
C HIS A 558 3.74 -52.75 25.08
N GLU A 559 3.10 -53.64 25.85
CA GLU A 559 2.06 -54.56 25.44
C GLU A 559 0.74 -53.87 25.02
N LEU A 560 0.33 -52.78 25.69
CA LEU A 560 -0.91 -52.05 25.36
C LEU A 560 -0.83 -51.22 24.07
N TRP A 561 0.37 -51.05 23.51
CA TRP A 561 0.61 -50.19 22.35
C TRP A 561 0.94 -50.98 21.07
N SER A 562 0.88 -52.31 21.13
CA SER A 562 1.30 -53.21 20.06
C SER A 562 0.14 -53.89 19.32
N ALA A 563 -1.11 -53.52 19.59
CA ALA A 563 -2.31 -54.06 18.92
C ALA A 563 -2.89 -53.08 17.90
#